data_AF-A0A1M7JXI6-F1
#
_entry.id   AF-A0A1M7JXI6-F1
#
_cell.length_a   1.000
_cell.length_b   1.000
_cell.length_c   1.000
_cell.angle_alpha   90.00
_cell.angle_beta   90.00
_cell.angle_gamma   90.00
#
_symmetry.space_group_name_H-M   'P 1'
#
loop_
_entity.id
_entity.type
_entity.pdbx_description
1 polymer ?
#
loop_
_entity_poly.entity_id
_entity_poly.type
_entity_poly.pdbx_seq_one_letter_code
_entity_poly.pdbx_strand_id
1 'polypeptide(L)'
;MRRTVLAGGLVLLGVGTLAMAQMLPPNSGTAPAAIPSAPAPAYRQTAGTASADTPEPELQELLNRQSAMSEAERQAEEDYLDLDLGPDVDVSGIERVPSAAENQPYRTCEKTPEMRVNLRSPGGQGNRAYRDIEAYLSATNVLATKDCTCTGKIIPHETVAMFEDRLREKLGVTVLKPDHTRDLYNEYERQIKIVDAMCGEY
;
A
#
# COMPACT_ATOMS: atom_id res chain seq x y z
N MET A 1 15.68 -45.04 -15.79
CA MET A 1 14.98 -44.26 -16.83
C MET A 1 14.34 -43.05 -16.16
N ARG A 2 14.75 -41.83 -16.56
CA ARG A 2 14.17 -40.56 -16.11
C ARG A 2 12.83 -40.33 -16.82
N ARG A 3 11.79 -39.90 -16.10
CA ARG A 3 10.73 -39.03 -16.62
C ARG A 3 10.21 -38.11 -15.51
N THR A 4 10.64 -36.87 -15.62
CA THR A 4 10.03 -35.64 -15.10
C THR A 4 8.66 -35.43 -15.76
N VAL A 5 7.67 -34.95 -14.99
CA VAL A 5 6.55 -34.16 -15.52
C VAL A 5 6.25 -33.03 -14.53
N LEU A 6 6.57 -31.82 -14.95
CA LEU A 6 6.13 -30.53 -14.41
C LEU A 6 4.79 -30.18 -15.06
N ALA A 7 3.80 -29.81 -14.25
CA ALA A 7 2.66 -28.96 -14.62
C ALA A 7 2.05 -28.50 -13.29
N GLY A 8 2.13 -27.24 -12.85
CA GLY A 8 2.05 -26.01 -13.63
C GLY A 8 0.58 -25.67 -13.85
N GLY A 9 -0.14 -25.35 -12.77
CA GLY A 9 -1.57 -25.02 -12.81
C GLY A 9 -1.87 -23.80 -11.94
N LEU A 10 -1.60 -22.62 -12.48
CA LEU A 10 -2.04 -21.34 -11.95
C LEU A 10 -3.53 -21.18 -12.28
N VAL A 11 -4.39 -21.21 -11.27
CA VAL A 11 -5.82 -20.92 -11.42
C VAL A 11 -6.07 -19.49 -10.94
N LEU A 12 -6.21 -18.57 -11.89
CA LEU A 12 -6.68 -17.21 -11.67
C LEU A 12 -8.17 -17.26 -11.31
N LEU A 13 -8.51 -16.92 -10.05
CA LEU A 13 -9.89 -16.64 -9.66
C LEU A 13 -10.24 -15.23 -10.11
N GLY A 14 -10.92 -15.13 -11.26
CA GLY A 14 -11.50 -13.89 -11.76
C GLY A 14 -12.71 -13.49 -10.93
N VAL A 15 -12.63 -12.35 -10.25
CA VAL A 15 -13.79 -11.66 -9.70
C VAL A 15 -14.33 -10.72 -10.78
N GLY A 16 -15.61 -10.92 -11.13
CA GLY A 16 -16.28 -10.26 -12.24
C GLY A 16 -16.49 -8.77 -12.04
N THR A 17 -16.20 -8.00 -13.10
CA THR A 17 -16.54 -6.58 -13.21
C THR A 17 -17.95 -6.42 -13.79
N LEU A 18 -18.83 -5.77 -13.04
CA LEU A 18 -20.11 -5.27 -13.54
C LEU A 18 -19.86 -3.95 -14.28
N ALA A 19 -20.15 -3.97 -15.58
CA ALA A 19 -20.12 -2.82 -16.47
C ALA A 19 -21.25 -1.83 -16.14
N MET A 20 -20.92 -0.55 -16.00
CA MET A 20 -21.86 0.56 -16.17
C MET A 20 -21.27 1.52 -17.19
N ALA A 21 -21.80 1.43 -18.41
CA ALA A 21 -21.53 2.34 -19.51
C ALA A 21 -22.35 3.63 -19.31
N GLN A 22 -21.71 4.79 -19.44
CA GLN A 22 -22.41 6.04 -19.78
C GLN A 22 -21.46 7.09 -20.37
N MET A 23 -21.57 7.20 -21.70
CA MET A 23 -21.58 8.41 -22.54
C MET A 23 -20.62 9.58 -22.25
N LEU A 24 -19.62 9.74 -23.14
CA LEU A 24 -18.90 10.98 -23.45
C LEU A 24 -19.29 11.46 -24.85
N PRO A 25 -19.57 12.76 -25.08
CA PRO A 25 -19.51 13.36 -26.41
C PRO A 25 -18.09 13.87 -26.76
N PRO A 26 -17.77 14.02 -28.05
CA PRO A 26 -16.40 14.16 -28.54
C PRO A 26 -15.93 15.62 -28.52
N ASN A 27 -14.69 15.85 -28.07
CA ASN A 27 -13.94 17.06 -28.42
C ASN A 27 -12.67 16.68 -29.17
N SER A 28 -12.71 16.95 -30.46
CA SER A 28 -11.65 16.88 -31.45
C SER A 28 -10.76 18.13 -31.40
N GLY A 29 -9.45 17.93 -31.61
CA GLY A 29 -8.45 18.97 -31.87
C GLY A 29 -7.72 19.42 -30.59
N THR A 30 -6.40 19.46 -30.50
CA THR A 30 -5.36 19.61 -31.52
C THR A 30 -4.03 19.22 -30.87
N ALA A 31 -3.22 18.39 -31.51
CA ALA A 31 -1.86 18.11 -31.07
C ALA A 31 -0.98 19.37 -31.28
N PRO A 32 -0.17 19.81 -30.30
CA PRO A 32 0.85 20.81 -30.60
C PRO A 32 2.01 20.15 -31.35
N ALA A 33 2.29 20.72 -32.50
CA ALA A 33 3.38 20.39 -33.39
C ALA A 33 4.76 20.54 -32.72
N ALA A 34 5.73 19.80 -33.26
CA ALA A 34 7.14 19.87 -32.96
C ALA A 34 7.67 21.32 -32.94
N ILE A 35 8.44 21.64 -31.89
CA ILE A 35 9.15 22.91 -31.77
C ILE A 35 10.29 22.94 -32.80
N PRO A 36 10.38 23.95 -33.68
CA PRO A 36 11.52 24.15 -34.56
C PRO A 36 12.74 24.65 -33.77
N SER A 37 13.90 24.01 -33.98
CA SER A 37 15.19 24.45 -33.47
C SER A 37 15.61 25.78 -34.11
N ALA A 38 15.66 26.86 -33.32
CA ALA A 38 16.29 28.13 -33.69
C ALA A 38 17.70 28.21 -33.08
N PRO A 39 18.68 28.84 -33.76
CA PRO A 39 20.07 28.84 -33.32
C PRO A 39 20.30 29.77 -32.12
N ALA A 40 21.22 29.36 -31.25
CA ALA A 40 21.65 30.09 -30.06
C ALA A 40 22.19 31.49 -30.41
N PRO A 41 21.87 32.55 -29.63
CA PRO A 41 22.57 33.81 -29.74
C PRO A 41 23.97 33.67 -29.13
N ALA A 42 24.98 34.11 -29.88
CA ALA A 42 26.35 34.22 -29.43
C ALA A 42 26.47 35.28 -28.33
N TYR A 43 26.71 34.86 -27.09
CA TYR A 43 27.15 35.76 -26.04
C TYR A 43 28.67 35.90 -26.06
N ARG A 44 29.12 37.12 -26.39
CA ARG A 44 30.51 37.58 -26.22
C ARG A 44 30.94 37.37 -24.77
N GLN A 45 31.99 36.58 -24.56
CA GLN A 45 32.78 36.65 -23.34
C GLN A 45 33.44 38.03 -23.27
N THR A 46 32.96 38.86 -22.35
CA THR A 46 33.75 39.98 -21.83
C THR A 46 34.17 39.59 -20.43
N ALA A 47 35.47 39.33 -20.27
CA ALA A 47 36.10 39.23 -18.98
C ALA A 47 35.96 40.59 -18.29
N GLY A 48 35.17 40.64 -17.22
CA GLY A 48 34.93 41.83 -16.41
C GLY A 48 34.59 41.38 -14.99
N THR A 49 35.44 41.81 -14.07
CA THR A 49 35.41 41.65 -12.61
C THR A 49 34.03 41.75 -11.95
N ALA A 50 33.78 40.82 -11.02
CA ALA A 50 32.79 40.78 -9.94
C ALA A 50 31.80 41.97 -9.76
N SER A 51 30.51 41.64 -9.66
CA SER A 51 29.63 42.14 -8.60
C SER A 51 28.53 41.11 -8.35
N ALA A 52 28.53 40.57 -7.14
CA ALA A 52 27.43 39.81 -6.57
C ALA A 52 26.46 40.84 -5.99
N ASP A 53 25.42 41.19 -6.74
CA ASP A 53 24.30 41.98 -6.24
C ASP A 53 23.06 41.58 -7.04
N THR A 54 22.60 40.35 -6.80
CA THR A 54 21.21 40.00 -7.06
C THR A 54 20.39 40.64 -5.95
N PRO A 55 19.32 41.40 -6.23
CA PRO A 55 18.49 41.94 -5.17
C PRO A 55 17.80 40.79 -4.44
N GLU A 56 18.29 40.48 -3.24
CA GLU A 56 17.64 39.66 -2.21
C GLU A 56 16.11 39.80 -2.10
N PRO A 57 15.47 40.98 -2.30
CA PRO A 57 14.02 41.09 -2.14
C PRO A 57 13.19 40.21 -3.09
N GLU A 58 13.61 39.97 -4.34
CA GLU A 58 12.84 39.09 -5.25
C GLU A 58 12.93 37.62 -4.83
N LEU A 59 14.11 37.18 -4.38
CA LEU A 59 14.30 35.83 -3.86
C LEU A 59 13.51 35.65 -2.55
N GLN A 60 13.54 36.66 -1.69
CA GLN A 60 12.78 36.70 -0.45
C GLN A 60 11.26 36.70 -0.70
N GLU A 61 10.80 37.39 -1.74
CA GLU A 61 9.38 37.40 -2.12
C GLU A 61 8.94 36.06 -2.71
N LEU A 62 9.80 35.36 -3.46
CA LEU A 62 9.53 33.99 -3.93
C LEU A 62 9.50 32.99 -2.76
N LEU A 63 10.40 33.13 -1.79
CA LEU A 63 10.43 32.33 -0.56
C LEU A 63 9.21 32.62 0.34
N ASN A 64 8.75 33.87 0.41
CA ASN A 64 7.55 34.25 1.15
C ASN A 64 6.26 33.83 0.42
N ARG A 65 6.30 33.67 -0.91
CA ARG A 65 5.21 33.11 -1.72
C ARG A 65 5.18 31.59 -1.73
N GLN A 66 6.27 30.91 -1.37
CA GLN A 66 6.21 29.55 -0.86
C GLN A 66 5.51 29.61 0.49
N SER A 67 4.18 29.66 0.46
CA SER A 67 3.35 29.44 1.62
C SER A 67 3.88 28.21 2.35
N ALA A 68 4.25 28.36 3.62
CA ALA A 68 4.51 27.24 4.49
C ALA A 68 3.34 26.26 4.35
N MET A 69 3.65 25.00 4.01
CA MET A 69 2.64 23.96 3.84
C MET A 69 1.66 24.00 5.00
N SER A 70 0.36 23.84 4.69
CA SER A 70 -0.63 23.73 5.75
C SER A 70 -0.31 22.52 6.64
N GLU A 71 -0.80 22.53 7.88
CA GLU A 71 -0.55 21.43 8.82
C GLU A 71 -1.04 20.08 8.27
N ALA A 72 -2.16 20.09 7.54
CA ALA A 72 -2.70 18.90 6.88
C ALA A 72 -1.82 18.39 5.74
N GLU A 73 -1.24 19.28 4.93
CA GLU A 73 -0.30 18.91 3.87
C GLU A 73 1.00 18.35 4.44
N ARG A 74 1.52 18.98 5.49
CA ARG A 74 2.72 18.50 6.19
C ARG A 74 2.49 17.12 6.82
N GLN A 75 1.34 16.89 7.45
CA GLN A 75 1.02 15.58 8.01
C GLN A 75 0.90 14.52 6.91
N ALA A 76 0.28 14.87 5.77
CA ALA A 76 0.18 13.94 4.64
C ALA A 76 1.56 13.61 4.03
N GLU A 77 2.50 14.57 3.99
CA GLU A 77 3.88 14.35 3.56
C GLU A 77 4.65 13.48 4.56
N GLU A 78 4.56 13.77 5.86
CA GLU A 78 5.19 12.97 6.93
C GLU A 78 4.67 11.52 6.88
N ASP A 79 3.36 11.33 6.77
CA ASP A 79 2.76 10.01 6.63
C ASP A 79 3.26 9.27 5.39
N TYR A 80 3.54 9.98 4.28
CA TYR A 80 4.05 9.38 3.05
C TYR A 80 5.52 8.95 3.19
N LEU A 81 6.34 9.78 3.86
CA LEU A 81 7.76 9.51 4.07
C LEU A 81 8.00 8.36 5.06
N ASP A 82 7.09 8.17 6.02
CA ASP A 82 7.16 7.09 7.02
C ASP A 82 6.73 5.72 6.47
N LEU A 83 6.21 5.64 5.24
CA LEU A 83 5.87 4.37 4.61
C LEU A 83 7.13 3.57 4.24
N ASP A 84 7.34 2.42 4.88
CA ASP A 84 8.40 1.45 4.51
C ASP A 84 8.01 0.65 3.26
N LEU A 85 8.13 1.31 2.11
CA LEU A 85 7.81 0.76 0.80
C LEU A 85 9.05 0.06 0.23
N GLY A 86 9.34 -1.13 0.75
CA GLY A 86 10.36 -2.00 0.13
C GLY A 86 10.14 -2.13 -1.39
N PRO A 87 11.21 -2.40 -2.18
CA PRO A 87 11.18 -2.36 -3.65
C PRO A 87 10.28 -3.42 -4.31
N ASP A 88 9.64 -4.26 -3.50
CA ASP A 88 8.84 -5.41 -3.92
C ASP A 88 7.35 -5.08 -4.11
N VAL A 89 6.87 -3.89 -3.71
CA VAL A 89 5.48 -3.44 -3.89
C VAL A 89 5.46 -1.97 -4.35
N ASP A 90 4.92 -1.71 -5.53
CA ASP A 90 4.69 -0.35 -6.03
C ASP A 90 3.34 0.18 -5.52
N VAL A 91 3.38 1.26 -4.74
CA VAL A 91 2.20 1.93 -4.18
C VAL A 91 1.99 3.35 -4.73
N SER A 92 2.79 3.77 -5.72
CA SER A 92 2.78 5.15 -6.24
C SER A 92 1.44 5.59 -6.83
N GLY A 93 0.58 4.65 -7.20
CA GLY A 93 -0.78 4.89 -7.71
C GLY A 93 -1.90 4.62 -6.71
N ILE A 94 -1.61 4.41 -5.42
CA ILE A 94 -2.63 4.12 -4.41
C ILE A 94 -3.14 5.45 -3.83
N GLU A 95 -4.44 5.69 -4.01
CA GLU A 95 -5.13 6.80 -3.38
C GLU A 95 -5.66 6.41 -1.99
N ARG A 96 -5.70 7.38 -1.07
CA ARG A 96 -6.31 7.19 0.24
C ARG A 96 -7.82 7.01 0.11
N VAL A 97 -8.37 6.07 0.86
CA VAL A 97 -9.81 5.81 0.89
C VAL A 97 -10.53 6.72 1.89
N PRO A 98 -11.84 6.99 1.73
CA PRO A 98 -12.57 7.86 2.66
C PRO A 98 -12.48 7.41 4.12
N SER A 99 -12.50 6.11 4.40
CA SER A 99 -12.40 5.58 5.77
C SER A 99 -11.03 5.80 6.42
N ALA A 100 -10.00 6.22 5.67
CA ALA A 100 -8.68 6.51 6.22
C ALA A 100 -8.74 7.63 7.28
N ALA A 101 -9.68 8.58 7.15
CA ALA A 101 -9.90 9.62 8.16
C ALA A 101 -10.42 9.09 9.50
N GLU A 102 -10.98 7.87 9.51
CA GLU A 102 -11.49 7.17 10.69
C GLU A 102 -10.56 6.00 11.09
N ASN A 103 -9.36 5.94 10.49
CA ASN A 103 -8.40 4.89 10.75
C ASN A 103 -8.02 4.86 12.25
N GLN A 104 -7.95 3.66 12.80
CA GLN A 104 -7.42 3.41 14.13
C GLN A 104 -6.35 2.32 14.04
N PRO A 105 -5.18 2.48 14.69
CA PRO A 105 -4.14 1.46 14.68
C PRO A 105 -4.68 0.10 15.14
N TYR A 106 -4.30 -0.99 14.48
CA TYR A 106 -4.85 -2.32 14.71
C TYR A 106 -4.74 -2.76 16.19
N ARG A 107 -3.70 -2.29 16.87
CA ARG A 107 -3.47 -2.52 18.31
C ARG A 107 -4.57 -1.95 19.21
N THR A 108 -5.27 -0.88 18.80
CA THR A 108 -6.34 -0.25 19.58
C THR A 108 -7.69 -0.91 19.36
N CYS A 109 -7.86 -1.68 18.28
CA CYS A 109 -9.10 -2.38 17.99
C CYS A 109 -9.38 -3.49 19.03
N GLU A 110 -10.62 -3.49 19.55
CA GLU A 110 -11.09 -4.47 20.52
C GLU A 110 -11.07 -5.88 19.91
N LYS A 111 -10.56 -6.84 20.69
CA LYS A 111 -10.42 -8.25 20.29
C LYS A 111 -11.20 -9.11 21.25
N THR A 112 -11.89 -10.12 20.73
CA THR A 112 -12.62 -11.08 21.57
C THR A 112 -11.66 -11.80 22.54
N PRO A 113 -12.15 -12.30 23.68
CA PRO A 113 -11.34 -13.09 24.60
C PRO A 113 -10.56 -14.23 23.92
N GLU A 114 -11.20 -14.93 22.99
CA GLU A 114 -10.63 -16.06 22.24
C GLU A 114 -9.48 -15.60 21.36
N MET A 115 -9.66 -14.52 20.59
CA MET A 115 -8.58 -13.93 19.79
C MET A 115 -7.41 -13.51 20.67
N ARG A 116 -7.67 -12.85 21.81
CA ARG A 116 -6.61 -12.40 22.72
C ARG A 116 -5.77 -13.57 23.23
N VAL A 117 -6.37 -14.71 23.54
CA VAL A 117 -5.64 -15.91 24.00
C VAL A 117 -4.72 -16.43 22.90
N ASN A 118 -5.21 -16.55 21.67
CA ASN A 118 -4.44 -17.08 20.54
C ASN A 118 -3.34 -16.11 20.06
N LEU A 119 -3.60 -14.81 20.09
CA LEU A 119 -2.65 -13.78 19.65
C LEU A 119 -1.53 -13.48 20.68
N ARG A 120 -1.81 -13.60 21.99
CA ARG A 120 -0.84 -13.24 23.04
C ARG A 120 0.28 -14.25 23.26
N SER A 121 0.14 -15.48 22.78
CA SER A 121 1.01 -16.57 23.20
C SER A 121 2.23 -16.71 22.27
N PRO A 122 3.45 -16.36 22.72
CA PRO A 122 4.63 -16.30 21.85
C PRO A 122 5.23 -17.67 21.47
N GLY A 123 4.76 -18.77 22.08
CA GLY A 123 5.56 -20.00 22.19
C GLY A 123 4.97 -21.31 21.65
N GLY A 124 3.74 -21.34 21.15
CA GLY A 124 3.15 -22.55 20.55
C GLY A 124 3.20 -22.51 19.03
N GLN A 125 3.56 -23.61 18.36
CA GLN A 125 3.53 -23.69 16.89
C GLN A 125 2.15 -23.33 16.31
N GLY A 126 1.07 -23.73 16.98
CA GLY A 126 -0.30 -23.35 16.61
C GLY A 126 -0.60 -21.85 16.76
N ASN A 127 -0.01 -21.18 17.75
CA ASN A 127 -0.27 -19.74 18.00
C ASN A 127 0.43 -18.85 16.96
N ARG A 128 1.55 -19.31 16.39
CA ARG A 128 2.18 -18.61 15.26
C ARG A 128 1.33 -18.72 13.99
N ALA A 129 0.85 -19.92 13.66
CA ALA A 129 0.01 -20.13 12.49
C ALA A 129 -1.29 -19.31 12.57
N TYR A 130 -1.93 -19.29 13.74
CA TYR A 130 -3.11 -18.45 13.98
C TYR A 130 -2.84 -16.97 13.69
N ARG A 131 -1.71 -16.43 14.18
CA ARG A 131 -1.33 -15.03 13.94
C ARG A 131 -1.07 -14.73 12.47
N ASP A 132 -0.35 -15.60 11.77
CA ASP A 132 -0.05 -15.41 10.34
C ASP A 132 -1.35 -15.42 9.51
N ILE A 133 -2.28 -16.33 9.82
CA ILE A 133 -3.58 -16.42 9.16
C ILE A 133 -4.43 -15.18 9.46
N GLU A 134 -4.52 -14.79 10.74
CA GLU A 134 -5.32 -13.64 11.16
C GLU A 134 -4.82 -12.36 10.50
N ALA A 135 -3.51 -12.11 10.51
CA ALA A 135 -2.91 -10.94 9.87
C ALA A 135 -3.18 -10.91 8.35
N TYR A 136 -3.01 -12.04 7.66
CA TYR A 136 -3.32 -12.17 6.24
C TYR A 136 -4.79 -11.89 5.92
N LEU A 137 -5.72 -12.51 6.66
CA LEU A 137 -7.15 -12.31 6.44
C LEU A 137 -7.57 -10.88 6.73
N SER A 138 -6.98 -10.28 7.77
CA SER A 138 -7.20 -8.90 8.20
C SER A 138 -6.81 -7.90 7.11
N ALA A 139 -5.57 -7.96 6.61
CA ALA A 139 -5.12 -7.11 5.52
C ALA A 139 -5.90 -7.35 4.22
N THR A 140 -6.17 -8.62 3.87
CA THR A 140 -6.98 -8.97 2.70
C THR A 140 -8.39 -8.38 2.77
N ASN A 141 -9.02 -8.41 3.95
CA ASN A 141 -10.36 -7.85 4.13
C ASN A 141 -10.35 -6.34 3.95
N VAL A 142 -9.43 -5.61 4.59
CA VAL A 142 -9.28 -4.16 4.42
C VAL A 142 -9.06 -3.78 2.96
N LEU A 143 -8.23 -4.53 2.22
CA LEU A 143 -8.01 -4.28 0.80
C LEU A 143 -9.27 -4.50 -0.05
N ALA A 144 -10.09 -5.50 0.31
CA ALA A 144 -11.30 -5.86 -0.40
C ALA A 144 -12.46 -4.90 -0.11
N THR A 145 -12.63 -4.50 1.15
CA THR A 145 -13.74 -3.63 1.59
C THR A 145 -13.40 -2.16 1.51
N LYS A 146 -12.11 -1.82 1.44
CA LYS A 146 -11.61 -0.44 1.53
C LYS A 146 -12.01 0.23 2.85
N ASP A 147 -12.16 -0.55 3.92
CA ASP A 147 -12.53 -0.08 5.25
C ASP A 147 -11.31 -0.11 6.19
N CYS A 148 -10.79 1.06 6.52
CA CYS A 148 -9.64 1.24 7.40
C CYS A 148 -10.03 1.28 8.90
N THR A 149 -11.31 1.17 9.25
CA THR A 149 -11.74 1.15 10.64
C THR A 149 -11.50 -0.21 11.29
N CYS A 150 -11.71 -0.30 12.61
CA CYS A 150 -11.64 -1.60 13.31
C CYS A 150 -12.62 -2.64 12.77
N THR A 151 -13.72 -2.22 12.14
CA THR A 151 -14.68 -3.14 11.49
C THR A 151 -14.04 -3.85 10.31
N GLY A 152 -13.27 -3.14 9.48
CA GLY A 152 -12.54 -3.72 8.37
C GLY A 152 -11.32 -4.53 8.81
N LYS A 153 -10.66 -4.12 9.88
CA LYS A 153 -9.43 -4.76 10.37
C LYS A 153 -9.68 -6.04 11.17
N ILE A 154 -10.75 -6.12 11.97
CA ILE A 154 -10.92 -7.25 12.89
C ILE A 154 -11.60 -8.42 12.17
N ILE A 155 -10.88 -9.54 12.12
CA ILE A 155 -11.42 -10.81 11.63
C ILE A 155 -11.89 -11.64 12.83
N PRO A 156 -13.17 -12.05 12.87
CA PRO A 156 -13.69 -12.86 13.96
C PRO A 156 -12.94 -14.18 14.15
N HIS A 157 -12.82 -14.64 15.40
CA HIS A 157 -12.07 -15.85 15.77
C HIS A 157 -12.51 -17.08 14.94
N GLU A 158 -13.81 -17.26 14.77
CA GLU A 158 -14.39 -18.39 14.04
C GLU A 158 -13.95 -18.40 12.57
N THR A 159 -13.76 -17.23 11.96
CA THR A 159 -13.30 -17.13 10.58
C THR A 159 -11.84 -17.59 10.47
N VAL A 160 -11.00 -17.18 11.42
CA VAL A 160 -9.60 -17.63 11.50
C VAL A 160 -9.54 -19.13 11.75
N ALA A 161 -10.29 -19.65 12.72
CA ALA A 161 -10.34 -21.07 13.05
C ALA A 161 -10.81 -21.94 11.86
N MET A 162 -11.86 -21.51 11.15
CA MET A 162 -12.34 -22.19 9.95
C MET A 162 -11.30 -22.19 8.81
N PHE A 163 -10.52 -21.13 8.67
CA PHE A 163 -9.42 -21.09 7.70
C PHE A 163 -8.31 -22.05 8.10
N GLU A 164 -7.96 -22.06 9.39
CA GLU A 164 -6.94 -22.95 9.96
C GLU A 164 -7.29 -24.43 9.77
N ASP A 165 -8.53 -24.81 10.06
CA ASP A 165 -9.05 -26.18 9.88
C ASP A 165 -8.94 -26.63 8.42
N ARG A 166 -9.36 -25.78 7.48
CA ARG A 166 -9.26 -26.05 6.03
C ARG A 166 -7.81 -26.17 5.57
N LEU A 167 -6.90 -25.36 6.13
CA LEU A 167 -5.49 -25.43 5.81
C LEU A 167 -4.86 -26.73 6.34
N ARG A 168 -5.23 -27.14 7.57
CA ARG A 168 -4.83 -28.43 8.15
C ARG A 168 -5.30 -29.61 7.30
N GLU A 169 -6.57 -29.61 6.90
CA GLU A 169 -7.14 -30.64 6.02
C GLU A 169 -6.41 -30.71 4.68
N LYS A 170 -6.22 -29.56 4.01
CA LYS A 170 -5.54 -29.48 2.70
C LYS A 170 -4.11 -30.00 2.73
N LEU A 171 -3.39 -29.74 3.83
CA LEU A 171 -2.00 -30.16 4.00
C LEU A 171 -1.87 -31.57 4.60
N GLY A 172 -2.98 -32.17 5.05
CA GLY A 172 -2.98 -33.48 5.72
C GLY A 172 -2.21 -33.47 7.04
N VAL A 173 -2.23 -32.36 7.78
CA VAL A 173 -1.50 -32.20 9.04
C VAL A 173 -2.43 -31.89 10.20
N THR A 174 -2.08 -32.35 11.39
CA THR A 174 -2.85 -32.08 12.62
C THR A 174 -2.44 -30.78 13.30
N VAL A 175 -1.20 -30.33 13.10
CA VAL A 175 -0.64 -29.10 13.67
C VAL A 175 0.02 -28.29 12.56
N LEU A 176 -0.36 -27.02 12.44
CA LEU A 176 0.31 -26.10 11.53
C LEU A 176 1.65 -25.65 12.13
N LYS A 177 2.67 -25.67 11.28
CA LYS A 177 4.01 -25.16 11.59
C LYS A 177 4.20 -23.81 10.88
N PRO A 178 5.14 -22.97 11.35
CA PRO A 178 5.44 -21.70 10.68
C PRO A 178 5.72 -21.82 9.18
N ASP A 179 6.31 -22.93 8.73
CA ASP A 179 6.58 -23.15 7.31
C ASP A 179 5.29 -23.35 6.48
N HIS A 180 4.21 -23.84 7.09
CA HIS A 180 2.92 -24.01 6.40
C HIS A 180 2.20 -22.66 6.16
N THR A 181 2.47 -21.66 6.99
CA THR A 181 1.85 -20.32 6.91
C THR A 181 2.81 -19.26 6.38
N ARG A 182 4.05 -19.63 6.02
CA ARG A 182 5.09 -18.70 5.54
C ARG A 182 4.61 -17.86 4.35
N ASP A 183 3.97 -18.50 3.38
CA ASP A 183 3.51 -17.79 2.18
C ASP A 183 2.38 -16.82 2.50
N LEU A 184 1.50 -17.16 3.45
CA LEU A 184 0.46 -16.23 3.94
C LEU A 184 1.08 -15.02 4.62
N TYR A 185 2.11 -15.24 5.45
CA TYR A 185 2.82 -14.16 6.11
C TYR A 185 3.55 -13.26 5.10
N ASN A 186 4.22 -13.85 4.11
CA ASN A 186 4.91 -13.08 3.06
C ASN A 186 3.92 -12.26 2.22
N GLU A 187 2.73 -12.79 1.95
CA GLU A 187 1.68 -12.07 1.26
C GLU A 187 1.10 -10.95 2.15
N TYR A 188 0.89 -11.21 3.44
CA TYR A 188 0.53 -10.17 4.41
C TYR A 188 1.53 -9.00 4.41
N GLU A 189 2.83 -9.27 4.43
CA GLU A 189 3.89 -8.24 4.39
C GLU A 189 3.88 -7.40 3.10
N ARG A 190 3.34 -7.96 2.01
CA ARG A 190 3.11 -7.19 0.77
C ARG A 190 1.83 -6.36 0.86
N GLN A 191 0.76 -6.97 1.34
CA GLN A 191 -0.54 -6.34 1.49
C GLN A 191 -0.51 -5.19 2.48
N ILE A 192 0.24 -5.30 3.57
CA ILE A 192 0.31 -4.26 4.60
C ILE A 192 0.86 -2.96 4.04
N LYS A 193 1.84 -2.99 3.13
CA LYS A 193 2.36 -1.79 2.45
C LYS A 193 1.30 -1.08 1.61
N ILE A 194 0.45 -1.85 0.94
CA ILE A 194 -0.69 -1.35 0.17
C ILE A 194 -1.73 -0.75 1.11
N VAL A 195 -2.00 -1.43 2.23
CA VAL A 195 -2.94 -0.94 3.26
C VAL A 195 -2.41 0.34 3.89
N ASP A 196 -1.14 0.42 4.25
CA ASP A 196 -0.53 1.60 4.87
C ASP A 196 -0.59 2.80 3.92
N ALA A 197 -0.29 2.60 2.63
CA ALA A 197 -0.46 3.65 1.62
C ALA A 197 -1.93 4.12 1.48
N MET A 198 -2.88 3.18 1.59
CA MET A 198 -4.31 3.43 1.43
C MET A 198 -4.99 4.03 2.67
N CYS A 199 -4.54 3.64 3.88
CA CYS A 199 -5.18 3.92 5.16
C CYS A 199 -4.36 4.82 6.09
N GLY A 200 -3.05 4.97 5.85
CA GLY A 200 -2.09 5.36 6.88
C GLY A 200 -1.72 4.19 7.79
N GLU A 201 -1.03 4.44 8.90
CA GLU A 201 -0.54 3.42 9.86
C GLU A 201 -1.60 2.34 10.15
N TYR A 202 -1.26 1.07 9.89
CA TYR A 202 -2.13 -0.06 10.17
C TYR A 202 -2.39 -0.38 11.64
#